data_AF-A0A5E4QS34-F1
#
_entry.id   AF-A0A5E4QS34-F1
#
_cell.length_a   1.000
_cell.length_b   1.000
_cell.length_c   1.000
_cell.angle_alpha   90.00
_cell.angle_beta   90.00
_cell.angle_gamma   90.00
#
_symmetry.space_group_name_H-M   'P 1'
#
loop_
_entity.id
_entity.type
_entity.pdbx_description
1 polymer ?
#
loop_
_entity_poly.entity_id
_entity_poly.type
_entity_poly.pdbx_seq_one_letter_code
_entity_poly.pdbx_strand_id
1 'polypeptide(L)'
;MAAGVLICVSWYYTILAGFYILYCPVMYLMFINHVLYRKLVDVLFALWELFPVALFQCCYGTKLHHYGDYVNPDETTIIIMNHRTRVDWNYVWIALYHATQNTNVFECVCKENEVSMEKRNILDIIAGGKSRIKVVLKDEIKSVPGMGWIMQLNYFLYLKRNWEEDQLNMFQYIDYYKKLGYSQRVVLFPEGTDLSEENKRRSEKFAISKQLPHTINLRRLNWTCCAEKYHDTCSFISKGIP
;
A
#
# COMPACT_ATOMS: atom_id res chain seq x y z
N MET A 1 24.74 -16.29 0.32
CA MET A 1 24.88 -15.13 -0.60
C MET A 1 24.24 -15.38 -1.97
N ALA A 2 24.50 -16.51 -2.64
CA ALA A 2 23.95 -16.80 -3.98
C ALA A 2 22.41 -16.77 -4.08
N ALA A 3 21.71 -17.37 -3.11
CA ALA A 3 20.24 -17.38 -3.09
C ALA A 3 19.63 -15.97 -2.98
N GLY A 4 20.21 -15.08 -2.17
CA GLY A 4 19.74 -13.69 -2.04
C GLY A 4 19.91 -12.89 -3.32
N VAL A 5 21.01 -13.09 -4.05
CA VAL A 5 21.24 -12.45 -5.35
C VAL A 5 20.21 -12.93 -6.38
N LEU A 6 19.95 -14.25 -6.43
CA LEU A 6 18.93 -14.81 -7.32
C LEU A 6 17.55 -14.22 -7.05
N ILE A 7 17.14 -14.09 -5.79
CA ILE A 7 15.87 -13.44 -5.42
C ILE A 7 15.81 -12.02 -5.95
N CYS A 8 16.84 -11.22 -5.68
CA CYS A 8 16.87 -9.82 -6.11
C CYS A 8 16.78 -9.72 -7.64
N VAL A 9 17.54 -10.54 -8.37
CA VAL A 9 17.50 -10.57 -9.84
C VAL A 9 16.14 -11.01 -10.36
N SER A 10 15.58 -12.10 -9.85
CA SER A 10 14.23 -12.56 -10.22
C SER A 10 13.17 -11.50 -9.92
N TRP A 11 13.27 -10.84 -8.78
CA TRP A 11 12.33 -9.78 -8.39
C TRP A 11 12.41 -8.57 -9.33
N TYR A 12 13.60 -8.02 -9.58
CA TYR A 12 13.79 -6.93 -10.54
C TYR A 12 13.36 -7.31 -11.96
N TYR A 13 13.64 -8.56 -12.37
CA TYR A 13 13.19 -9.08 -13.65
C TYR A 13 11.66 -9.07 -13.75
N THR A 14 10.93 -9.50 -12.71
CA THR A 14 9.46 -9.45 -12.73
C THR A 14 8.90 -8.04 -12.82
N ILE A 15 9.57 -7.03 -12.23
CA ILE A 15 9.17 -5.62 -12.35
C ILE A 15 9.32 -5.15 -13.78
N LEU A 16 10.47 -5.37 -14.40
CA LEU A 16 10.73 -4.95 -15.78
C LEU A 16 9.83 -5.70 -16.76
N ALA A 17 9.71 -7.02 -16.61
CA ALA A 17 8.81 -7.83 -17.43
C ALA A 17 7.35 -7.38 -17.25
N GLY A 18 6.91 -7.12 -16.01
CA GLY A 18 5.58 -6.58 -15.73
C GLY A 18 5.34 -5.25 -16.42
N PHE A 19 6.30 -4.33 -16.40
CA PHE A 19 6.20 -3.05 -17.10
C PHE A 19 6.03 -3.25 -18.62
N TYR A 20 6.98 -3.94 -19.25
CA TYR A 20 7.02 -4.05 -20.72
C TYR A 20 5.94 -4.96 -21.30
N ILE A 21 5.60 -6.05 -20.61
CA ILE A 21 4.69 -7.09 -21.13
C ILE A 21 3.24 -6.83 -20.68
N LEU A 22 3.02 -6.34 -19.45
CA LEU A 22 1.66 -6.15 -18.93
C LEU A 22 1.20 -4.69 -19.03
N TYR A 23 2.03 -3.74 -18.59
CA TYR A 23 1.61 -2.33 -18.51
C TYR A 23 1.64 -1.62 -19.86
N CYS A 24 2.70 -1.76 -20.66
CA CYS A 24 2.81 -1.09 -21.95
C CYS A 24 1.61 -1.37 -22.89
N PRO A 25 1.12 -2.61 -23.05
CA PRO A 25 -0.07 -2.88 -23.87
C PRO A 25 -1.36 -2.30 -23.28
N VAL A 26 -1.50 -2.34 -21.95
CA VAL A 26 -2.70 -1.82 -21.27
C VAL A 26 -2.75 -0.30 -21.26
N MET A 27 -1.60 0.37 -21.38
CA MET A 27 -1.49 1.83 -21.36
C MET A 27 -2.32 2.50 -22.46
N TYR A 28 -2.52 1.85 -23.61
CA TYR A 28 -3.38 2.37 -24.67
C TYR A 28 -4.86 2.47 -24.27
N LEU A 29 -5.34 1.58 -23.37
CA LEU A 29 -6.72 1.63 -22.85
C LEU A 29 -6.98 2.90 -22.04
N MET A 30 -5.94 3.51 -21.48
CA MET A 30 -6.07 4.76 -20.74
C MET A 30 -6.71 5.85 -21.60
N PHE A 31 -6.37 5.94 -22.89
CA PHE A 31 -6.91 6.96 -23.80
C PHE A 31 -8.34 6.68 -24.27
N ILE A 32 -8.83 5.45 -24.08
CA ILE A 32 -10.17 5.03 -24.52
C ILE A 32 -11.15 5.08 -23.33
N ASN A 33 -10.77 4.47 -22.20
CA ASN A 33 -11.61 4.41 -21.02
C ASN A 33 -10.74 4.32 -19.75
N HIS A 34 -10.60 5.46 -19.07
CA HIS A 34 -9.80 5.57 -17.84
C HIS A 34 -10.32 4.67 -16.69
N VAL A 35 -11.63 4.46 -16.60
CA VAL A 35 -12.24 3.63 -15.53
C VAL A 35 -11.90 2.15 -15.74
N LEU A 36 -12.02 1.68 -16.97
CA LEU A 36 -11.65 0.31 -17.34
C LEU A 36 -10.15 0.09 -17.17
N TYR A 37 -9.33 1.03 -17.63
CA TYR A 37 -7.88 1.01 -17.43
C TYR A 37 -7.53 0.86 -15.94
N ARG A 38 -8.14 1.67 -15.06
CA ARG A 38 -7.89 1.60 -13.62
C ARG A 38 -8.21 0.23 -13.04
N LYS A 39 -9.39 -0.33 -13.37
CA LYS A 39 -9.79 -1.68 -12.92
C LYS A 39 -8.79 -2.75 -13.37
N LEU A 40 -8.42 -2.73 -14.64
CA LEU A 40 -7.52 -3.73 -15.22
C LEU A 40 -6.13 -3.65 -14.59
N VAL A 41 -5.60 -2.44 -14.44
CA VAL A 41 -4.29 -2.21 -13.83
C VAL A 41 -4.28 -2.59 -12.34
N ASP A 42 -5.36 -2.32 -11.59
CA ASP A 42 -5.50 -2.79 -10.21
C ASP A 42 -5.46 -4.31 -10.11
N VAL A 43 -6.16 -5.03 -11.01
CA VAL A 43 -6.12 -6.51 -11.05
C VAL A 43 -4.72 -7.01 -11.42
N LEU A 44 -4.06 -6.41 -12.41
CA LEU A 44 -2.69 -6.79 -12.79
C LEU A 44 -1.70 -6.55 -11.65
N PHE A 45 -1.84 -5.43 -10.93
CA PHE A 45 -1.02 -5.14 -9.77
C PHE A 45 -1.27 -6.16 -8.65
N ALA A 46 -2.53 -6.46 -8.34
CA ALA A 46 -2.90 -7.48 -7.34
C ALA A 46 -2.34 -8.88 -7.68
N LEU A 47 -2.39 -9.29 -8.95
CA LEU A 47 -1.79 -10.54 -9.40
C LEU A 47 -0.27 -10.54 -9.22
N TRP A 48 0.38 -9.42 -9.48
CA TRP A 48 1.82 -9.28 -9.23
C TRP A 48 2.14 -9.22 -7.73
N GLU A 49 1.28 -8.66 -6.87
CA GLU A 49 1.43 -8.69 -5.41
C GLU A 49 1.40 -10.12 -4.84
N LEU A 50 0.67 -11.04 -5.47
CA LEU A 50 0.69 -12.47 -5.09
C LEU A 50 2.05 -13.13 -5.32
N PHE A 51 2.85 -12.63 -6.27
CA PHE A 51 4.16 -13.22 -6.58
C PHE A 51 5.13 -13.13 -5.38
N PRO A 52 5.35 -11.96 -4.75
CA PRO A 52 6.12 -11.87 -3.51
C PRO A 52 5.54 -12.73 -2.38
N VAL A 53 4.22 -12.78 -2.22
CA VAL A 53 3.57 -13.63 -1.21
C VAL A 53 3.94 -15.09 -1.42
N ALA A 54 3.79 -15.58 -2.65
CA ALA A 54 4.17 -16.95 -3.02
C ALA A 54 5.69 -17.18 -2.86
N LEU A 55 6.52 -16.22 -3.25
CA LEU A 55 7.97 -16.33 -3.12
C LEU A 55 8.38 -16.48 -1.64
N PHE A 56 7.91 -15.60 -0.77
CA PHE A 56 8.28 -15.64 0.65
C PHE A 56 7.67 -16.84 1.40
N GLN A 57 6.41 -17.19 1.12
CA GLN A 57 5.73 -18.27 1.83
C GLN A 57 6.04 -19.65 1.23
N CYS A 58 5.91 -19.82 -0.09
CA CYS A 58 6.07 -21.12 -0.74
C CYS A 58 7.55 -21.49 -0.98
N CYS A 59 8.40 -20.54 -1.39
CA CYS A 59 9.80 -20.85 -1.71
C CYS A 59 10.73 -20.78 -0.49
N TYR A 60 10.46 -19.90 0.47
CA TYR A 60 11.33 -19.69 1.64
C TYR A 60 10.74 -20.17 2.97
N GLY A 61 9.49 -20.64 2.99
CA GLY A 61 8.85 -21.16 4.21
C GLY A 61 8.67 -20.09 5.29
N THR A 62 8.56 -18.82 4.91
CA THR A 62 8.40 -17.71 5.86
C THR A 62 7.11 -17.88 6.65
N LYS A 63 7.22 -17.95 7.98
CA LYS A 63 6.07 -18.01 8.89
C LYS A 63 5.59 -16.60 9.20
N LEU A 64 4.38 -16.26 8.77
CA LEU A 64 3.71 -15.03 9.16
C LEU A 64 2.96 -15.26 10.47
N HIS A 65 3.22 -14.42 11.46
CA HIS A 65 2.40 -14.30 12.66
C HIS A 65 1.63 -12.98 12.57
N HIS A 66 0.32 -13.05 12.35
CA HIS A 66 -0.56 -11.88 12.36
C HIS A 66 -1.56 -12.01 13.50
N TYR A 67 -1.99 -10.87 14.06
CA TYR A 67 -2.99 -10.81 15.12
C TYR A 67 -3.98 -9.66 14.83
N GLY A 68 -5.21 -9.81 15.32
CA GLY A 68 -6.26 -8.80 15.26
C GLY A 68 -7.36 -9.12 14.26
N ASP A 69 -8.26 -8.16 14.07
CA ASP A 69 -9.55 -8.40 13.41
C ASP A 69 -9.44 -8.54 11.89
N TYR A 70 -10.46 -9.19 11.32
CA TYR A 70 -10.69 -9.28 9.87
C TYR A 70 -10.72 -7.88 9.24
N VAL A 71 -10.06 -7.76 8.08
CA VAL A 71 -10.03 -6.52 7.31
C VAL A 71 -11.00 -6.66 6.15
N ASN A 72 -12.08 -5.88 6.17
CA ASN A 72 -13.05 -5.88 5.09
C ASN A 72 -12.40 -5.35 3.79
N PRO A 73 -12.30 -6.16 2.72
CA PRO A 73 -11.67 -5.71 1.48
C PRO A 73 -12.49 -4.65 0.73
N ASP A 74 -13.77 -4.51 1.04
CA ASP A 74 -14.72 -3.60 0.37
C ASP A 74 -14.81 -2.21 1.02
N GLU A 75 -14.12 -2.00 2.14
CA GLU A 75 -14.06 -0.70 2.81
C GLU A 75 -12.84 0.11 2.39
N THR A 76 -13.02 1.44 2.29
CA THR A 76 -11.87 2.34 2.15
C THR A 76 -11.12 2.36 3.47
N THR A 77 -9.85 1.96 3.43
CA THR A 77 -9.04 1.75 4.63
C THR A 77 -7.75 2.55 4.55
N ILE A 78 -7.39 3.22 5.65
CA ILE A 78 -6.05 3.77 5.82
C ILE A 78 -5.27 2.85 6.75
N ILE A 79 -4.12 2.38 6.26
CA ILE A 79 -3.22 1.47 6.96
C ILE A 79 -1.98 2.26 7.37
N ILE A 80 -1.78 2.39 8.67
CA ILE A 80 -0.64 3.10 9.25
C ILE A 80 0.33 2.08 9.81
N MET A 81 1.60 2.19 9.43
CA MET A 81 2.64 1.29 9.94
C MET A 81 4.02 1.94 10.03
N ASN A 82 4.84 1.39 10.92
CA ASN A 82 6.23 1.79 11.08
C ASN A 82 7.07 1.36 9.87
N HIS A 83 8.11 2.12 9.56
CA HIS A 83 8.98 1.84 8.41
C HIS A 83 10.37 1.36 8.87
N ARG A 84 10.50 0.06 9.11
CA ARG A 84 11.77 -0.54 9.56
C ARG A 84 12.71 -0.86 8.41
N THR A 85 12.20 -1.36 7.29
CA THR A 85 13.04 -1.85 6.18
C THR A 85 12.53 -1.39 4.82
N ARG A 86 13.42 -1.35 3.82
CA ARG A 86 13.05 -0.99 2.43
C ARG A 86 12.09 -1.97 1.76
N VAL A 87 11.85 -3.13 2.36
CA VAL A 87 10.98 -4.19 1.83
C VAL A 87 9.68 -4.33 2.62
N ASP A 88 9.38 -3.40 3.54
CA ASP A 88 8.20 -3.47 4.42
C ASP A 88 6.89 -3.66 3.66
N TRP A 89 6.77 -3.02 2.49
CA TRP A 89 5.63 -3.15 1.59
C TRP A 89 5.33 -4.62 1.20
N ASN A 90 6.32 -5.50 1.09
CA ASN A 90 6.07 -6.94 0.86
C ASN A 90 5.36 -7.58 2.04
N TYR A 91 5.77 -7.26 3.27
CA TYR A 91 5.13 -7.80 4.47
C TYR A 91 3.69 -7.30 4.60
N VAL A 92 3.40 -6.07 4.16
CA VAL A 92 2.03 -5.55 4.10
C VAL A 92 1.16 -6.38 3.18
N TRP A 93 1.65 -6.72 2.00
CA TRP A 93 0.90 -7.53 1.04
C TRP A 93 0.59 -8.92 1.58
N ILE A 94 1.58 -9.58 2.20
CA ILE A 94 1.38 -10.87 2.87
C ILE A 94 0.37 -10.72 4.00
N ALA A 95 0.56 -9.75 4.90
CA ALA A 95 -0.32 -9.54 6.05
C ALA A 95 -1.77 -9.25 5.63
N LEU A 96 -1.97 -8.40 4.62
CA LEU A 96 -3.30 -8.08 4.11
C LEU A 96 -3.95 -9.26 3.39
N TYR A 97 -3.20 -10.00 2.59
CA TYR A 97 -3.71 -11.20 1.92
C TYR A 97 -4.30 -12.19 2.95
N HIS A 98 -3.64 -12.38 4.09
CA HIS A 98 -4.15 -13.22 5.18
C HIS A 98 -5.28 -12.55 5.98
N ALA A 99 -5.19 -11.25 6.25
CA ALA A 99 -6.20 -10.53 7.02
C ALA A 99 -7.54 -10.32 6.28
N THR A 100 -7.52 -10.35 4.93
CA THR A 100 -8.73 -10.26 4.09
C THR A 100 -9.30 -11.62 3.71
N GLN A 101 -8.58 -12.72 3.98
CA GLN A 101 -9.13 -14.04 3.80
C GLN A 101 -10.05 -14.36 4.98
N ASN A 102 -11.31 -14.67 4.66
CA ASN A 102 -12.31 -14.99 5.66
C ASN A 102 -11.91 -16.31 6.35
N THR A 103 -11.36 -16.20 7.55
CA THR A 103 -11.04 -17.33 8.42
C THR A 103 -12.28 -17.61 9.25
N ASN A 104 -13.17 -18.47 8.78
CA ASN A 104 -14.19 -19.02 9.67
C ASN A 104 -13.53 -19.96 10.69
N VAL A 105 -13.02 -19.42 11.79
CA VAL A 105 -13.09 -19.99 13.15
C VAL A 105 -12.98 -18.83 14.16
N PHE A 106 -14.09 -18.50 14.85
CA PHE A 106 -14.27 -17.42 15.85
C PHE A 106 -14.59 -16.02 15.30
N GLU A 107 -15.83 -15.90 14.84
CA GLU A 107 -16.53 -14.63 14.62
C GLU A 107 -16.67 -13.89 15.97
N CYS A 108 -16.06 -12.71 16.12
CA CYS A 108 -16.36 -11.82 17.23
C CYS A 108 -17.67 -11.08 16.92
N VAL A 109 -18.72 -11.41 17.68
CA VAL A 109 -20.10 -10.90 17.56
C VAL A 109 -20.21 -9.45 18.04
N CYS A 110 -19.60 -8.51 17.32
CA CYS A 110 -19.67 -7.09 17.70
C CYS A 110 -20.12 -6.13 16.59
N LYS A 111 -20.38 -6.58 15.36
CA LYS A 111 -20.95 -5.73 14.31
C LYS A 111 -21.76 -6.56 13.31
N GLU A 112 -23.06 -6.65 13.55
CA GLU A 112 -24.01 -6.95 12.47
C GLU A 112 -24.01 -5.77 11.52
N ASN A 113 -23.42 -5.94 10.35
CA ASN A 113 -23.84 -5.24 9.14
C ASN A 113 -24.03 -6.32 8.09
N GLU A 114 -25.24 -6.39 7.53
CA GLU A 114 -25.61 -7.29 6.44
C GLU A 114 -24.48 -7.35 5.40
N VAL A 115 -23.75 -8.47 5.37
CA VAL A 115 -22.76 -8.74 4.33
C VAL A 115 -23.56 -8.98 3.07
N SER A 116 -23.79 -7.91 2.31
CA SER A 116 -24.32 -8.01 0.96
C SER A 116 -23.35 -8.90 0.18
N MET A 117 -23.84 -10.08 -0.19
CA MET A 117 -23.12 -11.10 -0.94
C MET A 117 -22.95 -10.61 -2.39
N GLU A 118 -22.19 -9.53 -2.57
CA GLU A 118 -21.93 -8.92 -3.86
C GLU A 118 -21.09 -9.90 -4.68
N LYS A 119 -21.56 -10.20 -5.90
CA LYS A 119 -20.92 -11.15 -6.83
C LYS A 119 -19.42 -10.88 -6.93
N ARG A 120 -18.58 -11.73 -6.32
CA ARG A 120 -17.13 -11.67 -6.51
C ARG A 120 -16.85 -11.82 -8.01
N ASN A 121 -16.24 -10.81 -8.62
CA ASN A 121 -15.87 -10.89 -10.03
C ASN A 121 -14.82 -11.99 -10.20
N ILE A 122 -14.84 -12.72 -11.32
CA ILE A 122 -13.87 -13.78 -11.60
C ILE A 122 -12.41 -13.30 -11.47
N LEU A 123 -12.16 -12.04 -11.82
CA LEU A 123 -10.86 -11.38 -11.69
C LEU A 123 -10.42 -11.24 -10.22
N ASP A 124 -11.34 -10.90 -9.32
CA ASP A 124 -11.07 -10.77 -7.88
C ASP A 124 -10.74 -12.15 -7.28
N ILE A 125 -11.34 -13.23 -7.80
CA ILE A 125 -11.04 -14.61 -7.38
C ILE A 125 -9.64 -15.00 -7.84
N ILE A 126 -9.30 -14.76 -9.11
CA ILE A 126 -7.98 -15.10 -9.68
C ILE A 126 -6.88 -14.29 -8.99
N ALA A 127 -7.15 -13.03 -8.62
CA ALA A 127 -6.22 -12.18 -7.90
C ALA A 127 -6.12 -12.47 -6.39
N GLY A 128 -6.78 -13.53 -5.88
CA GLY A 128 -6.70 -13.92 -4.48
C GLY A 128 -7.44 -12.97 -3.53
N GLY A 129 -8.38 -12.19 -4.05
CA GLY A 129 -9.15 -11.17 -3.34
C GLY A 129 -9.18 -9.84 -4.11
N LYS A 130 -10.02 -8.90 -3.67
CA LYS A 130 -9.93 -7.51 -4.11
C LYS A 130 -8.66 -6.95 -3.48
N SER A 131 -7.52 -6.84 -4.18
CA SER A 131 -6.37 -6.06 -3.68
C SER A 131 -6.28 -4.74 -4.44
N ARG A 132 -6.45 -3.63 -3.72
CA ARG A 132 -6.43 -2.26 -4.27
C ARG A 132 -5.57 -1.37 -3.38
N ILE A 133 -4.38 -1.88 -3.08
CA ILE A 133 -3.44 -1.23 -2.18
C ILE A 133 -2.72 -0.11 -2.94
N LYS A 134 -2.65 1.04 -2.31
CA LYS A 134 -1.96 2.24 -2.79
C LYS A 134 -1.00 2.69 -1.72
N VAL A 135 0.28 2.61 -2.02
CA VAL A 135 1.32 2.99 -1.06
C VAL A 135 1.64 4.46 -1.23
N VAL A 136 1.77 5.19 -0.12
CA VAL A 136 2.29 6.55 -0.11
C VAL A 136 3.80 6.51 -0.30
N LEU A 137 4.28 7.15 -1.37
CA LEU A 137 5.66 7.09 -1.82
C LEU A 137 6.35 8.45 -1.71
N LYS A 138 7.67 8.39 -1.60
CA LYS A 138 8.56 9.54 -1.76
C LYS A 138 8.57 10.02 -3.21
N ASP A 139 8.46 11.33 -3.44
CA ASP A 139 8.47 11.93 -4.78
C ASP A 139 9.71 11.51 -5.60
N GLU A 140 10.85 11.34 -4.93
CA GLU A 140 12.11 10.91 -5.53
C GLU A 140 12.00 9.53 -6.23
N ILE A 141 11.09 8.65 -5.76
CA ILE A 141 10.88 7.30 -6.31
C ILE A 141 10.25 7.35 -7.71
N LYS A 142 9.58 8.44 -8.09
CA LYS A 142 9.03 8.61 -9.45
C LYS A 142 10.09 8.47 -10.54
N SER A 143 11.33 8.86 -10.23
CA SER A 143 12.44 8.85 -11.17
C SER A 143 13.05 7.47 -11.41
N VAL A 144 12.72 6.48 -10.57
CA VAL A 144 13.31 5.13 -10.64
C VAL A 144 12.72 4.37 -11.85
N PRO A 145 13.56 3.94 -12.81
CA PRO A 145 13.09 3.19 -13.98
C PRO A 145 12.39 1.88 -13.60
N GLY A 146 11.35 1.52 -14.34
CA GLY A 146 10.51 0.34 -14.07
C GLY A 146 9.58 0.54 -12.89
N MET A 147 10.10 0.45 -11.65
CA MET A 147 9.27 0.50 -10.43
C MET A 147 8.53 1.84 -10.29
N GLY A 148 9.26 2.96 -10.43
CA GLY A 148 8.67 4.31 -10.35
C GLY A 148 7.67 4.58 -11.46
N TRP A 149 7.86 4.02 -12.66
CA TRP A 149 6.92 4.16 -13.77
C TRP A 149 5.65 3.34 -13.54
N ILE A 150 5.76 2.08 -13.10
CA ILE A 150 4.61 1.23 -12.77
C ILE A 150 3.77 1.87 -11.66
N MET A 151 4.40 2.41 -10.62
CA MET A 151 3.72 3.09 -9.51
C MET A 151 2.96 4.34 -9.97
N GLN A 152 3.53 5.11 -10.91
CA GLN A 152 2.83 6.24 -11.53
C GLN A 152 1.63 5.79 -12.36
N LEU A 153 1.79 4.74 -13.18
CA LEU A 153 0.69 4.14 -13.96
C LEU A 153 -0.42 3.56 -13.06
N ASN A 154 -0.06 3.15 -11.84
CA ASN A 154 -0.99 2.72 -10.80
C ASN A 154 -1.65 3.86 -10.03
N TYR A 155 -1.30 5.11 -10.32
CA TYR A 155 -1.79 6.30 -9.64
C TYR A 155 -1.61 6.20 -8.11
N PHE A 156 -0.38 5.89 -7.67
CA PHE A 156 0.02 5.93 -6.26
C PHE A 156 0.20 7.37 -5.79
N LEU A 157 0.02 7.61 -4.49
CA LEU A 157 0.19 8.93 -3.90
C LEU A 157 1.68 9.20 -3.64
N TYR A 158 2.23 10.25 -4.25
CA TYR A 158 3.60 10.69 -4.01
C TYR A 158 3.64 11.98 -3.20
N LEU A 159 4.55 12.05 -2.23
CA LEU A 159 4.71 13.20 -1.35
C LEU A 159 6.14 13.74 -1.38
N LYS A 160 6.25 15.06 -1.37
CA LYS A 160 7.52 15.79 -1.24
C LYS A 160 7.93 16.03 0.21
N ARG A 161 7.04 15.73 1.17
CA ARG A 161 7.19 16.03 2.60
C ARG A 161 7.13 17.53 2.89
N ASN A 162 6.40 18.26 2.05
CA ASN A 162 6.08 19.67 2.22
C ASN A 162 4.56 19.81 2.12
N TRP A 163 3.90 20.11 3.25
CA TRP A 163 2.44 20.20 3.32
C TRP A 163 1.86 21.19 2.31
N GLU A 164 2.51 22.35 2.13
CA GLU A 164 2.01 23.40 1.25
C GLU A 164 1.90 22.93 -0.21
N GLU A 165 2.85 22.10 -0.63
CA GLU A 165 2.87 21.49 -1.97
C GLU A 165 2.01 20.23 -2.05
N ASP A 166 2.03 19.40 -1.00
CA ASP A 166 1.42 18.08 -1.00
C ASP A 166 -0.10 18.13 -0.83
N GLN A 167 -0.65 19.14 -0.15
CA GLN A 167 -2.10 19.25 0.13
C GLN A 167 -2.95 19.16 -1.14
N LEU A 168 -2.55 19.84 -2.22
CA LEU A 168 -3.30 19.88 -3.47
C LEU A 168 -3.28 18.50 -4.15
N ASN A 169 -2.11 17.87 -4.19
CA ASN A 169 -1.95 16.54 -4.75
C ASN A 169 -2.78 15.50 -3.99
N MET A 170 -2.79 15.59 -2.66
CA MET A 170 -3.61 14.72 -1.81
C MET A 170 -5.11 14.91 -2.06
N PHE A 171 -5.59 16.16 -2.20
CA PHE A 171 -7.00 16.41 -2.52
C PHE A 171 -7.38 15.89 -3.91
N GLN A 172 -6.54 16.10 -4.92
CA GLN A 172 -6.75 15.57 -6.26
C GLN A 172 -6.81 14.04 -6.26
N TYR A 173 -5.91 13.40 -5.50
CA TYR A 173 -5.90 11.96 -5.31
C TYR A 173 -7.22 11.45 -4.71
N ILE A 174 -7.69 12.08 -3.62
CA ILE A 174 -8.96 11.72 -2.98
C ILE A 174 -10.13 11.88 -3.95
N ASP A 175 -10.22 13.03 -4.62
CA ASP A 175 -11.31 13.33 -5.55
C ASP A 175 -11.33 12.37 -6.73
N TYR A 176 -10.18 11.95 -7.24
CA TYR A 176 -10.07 10.96 -8.31
C TYR A 176 -10.71 9.63 -7.91
N TYR A 177 -10.34 9.05 -6.77
CA TYR A 177 -10.88 7.77 -6.33
C TYR A 177 -12.33 7.85 -5.85
N LYS A 178 -12.74 9.00 -5.29
CA LYS A 178 -14.15 9.27 -4.99
C LYS A 178 -15.01 9.25 -6.26
N LYS A 179 -14.54 9.86 -7.35
CA LYS A 179 -15.23 9.85 -8.66
C LYS A 179 -15.28 8.48 -9.31
N LEU A 180 -14.27 7.63 -9.09
CA LEU A 180 -14.25 6.26 -9.58
C LEU A 180 -15.26 5.35 -8.87
N GLY A 181 -15.73 5.73 -7.68
CA GLY A 181 -16.69 4.93 -6.91
C GLY A 181 -16.10 3.62 -6.39
N TYR A 182 -14.79 3.58 -6.10
CA TYR A 182 -14.11 2.39 -5.59
C TYR A 182 -13.51 2.60 -4.22
N SER A 183 -13.70 1.61 -3.35
CA SER A 183 -12.95 1.47 -2.12
C SER A 183 -11.49 1.12 -2.40
N GLN A 184 -10.60 1.79 -1.67
CA GLN A 184 -9.14 1.69 -1.82
C GLN A 184 -8.47 1.56 -0.47
N ARG A 185 -7.27 0.97 -0.44
CA ARG A 185 -6.48 0.86 0.79
C ARG A 185 -5.22 1.67 0.66
N VAL A 186 -5.09 2.72 1.44
CA VAL A 186 -3.91 3.58 1.41
C VAL A 186 -2.97 3.18 2.54
N VAL A 187 -1.75 2.76 2.18
CA VAL A 187 -0.70 2.40 3.15
C VAL A 187 0.22 3.60 3.33
N LEU A 188 0.32 4.09 4.55
CA LEU A 188 1.18 5.21 4.91
C LEU A 188 2.21 4.81 5.97
N PHE A 189 3.42 5.31 5.74
CA PHE A 189 4.55 5.22 6.64
C PHE A 189 4.77 6.61 7.23
N PRO A 190 4.21 6.92 8.42
CA PRO A 190 4.15 8.29 8.92
C PRO A 190 5.55 8.83 9.26
N GLU A 191 6.52 7.95 9.49
CA GLU A 191 7.93 8.30 9.69
C GLU A 191 8.56 8.91 8.42
N GLY A 192 8.11 8.50 7.23
CA GLY A 192 8.61 8.96 5.93
C GLY A 192 10.07 8.58 5.63
N THR A 193 10.74 7.83 6.50
CA THR A 193 12.12 7.33 6.35
C THR A 193 12.27 5.97 7.00
N ASP A 194 13.17 5.14 6.49
CA ASP A 194 13.48 3.82 7.04
C ASP A 194 14.25 3.94 8.37
N LEU A 195 14.11 2.94 9.24
CA LEU A 195 14.85 2.87 10.50
C LEU A 195 16.33 2.60 10.22
N SER A 196 17.15 3.64 10.28
CA SER A 196 18.62 3.56 10.20
C SER A 196 19.25 4.39 11.31
N GLU A 197 20.47 4.02 11.74
CA GLU A 197 21.20 4.77 12.78
C GLU A 197 21.39 6.24 12.39
N GLU A 198 21.62 6.53 11.10
CA GLU A 198 21.71 7.91 10.64
C GLU A 198 20.37 8.65 10.71
N ASN A 199 19.25 7.99 10.37
CA ASN A 199 17.92 8.60 10.50
C ASN A 199 17.52 8.82 11.97
N LYS A 200 17.89 7.90 12.87
CA LYS A 200 17.73 8.08 14.32
C LYS A 200 18.51 9.30 14.81
N ARG A 201 19.80 9.39 14.49
CA ARG A 201 20.65 10.54 14.84
C ARG A 201 20.10 11.87 14.32
N ARG A 202 19.56 11.88 13.10
CA ARG A 202 18.88 13.07 12.53
C ARG A 202 17.59 13.42 13.28
N SER A 203 16.80 12.42 13.65
CA SER A 203 15.57 12.60 14.42
C SER A 203 15.87 13.15 15.82
N GLU A 204 16.91 12.63 16.49
CA GLU A 204 17.38 13.09 17.79
C GLU A 204 17.87 14.54 17.73
N LYS A 205 18.69 14.91 16.74
CA LYS A 205 19.14 16.30 16.54
C LYS A 205 17.95 17.25 16.36
N PHE A 206 16.95 16.83 15.57
CA PHE A 206 15.72 17.61 15.38
C PHE A 206 14.95 17.75 16.70
N ALA A 207 14.77 16.66 17.45
CA ALA A 207 14.06 16.65 18.73
C ALA A 207 14.72 17.60 19.75
N ILE A 208 16.05 17.53 19.87
CA ILE A 208 16.83 18.45 20.73
C ILE A 208 16.61 19.90 20.30
N SER A 209 16.70 20.20 19.00
CA SER A 209 16.53 21.58 18.49
C SER A 209 15.12 22.16 18.72
N LYS A 210 14.11 21.29 18.88
CA LYS A 210 12.69 21.65 19.01
C LYS A 210 12.13 21.37 20.41
N GLN A 211 12.97 20.95 21.36
CA GLN A 211 12.59 20.55 22.71
C GLN A 211 11.47 19.50 22.73
N LEU A 212 11.50 18.58 21.76
CA LEU A 212 10.55 17.47 21.66
C LEU A 212 11.11 16.22 22.36
N PRO A 213 10.25 15.31 22.85
CA PRO A 213 10.71 14.04 23.41
C PRO A 213 11.55 13.22 22.40
N HIS A 214 12.48 12.42 22.92
CA HIS A 214 13.47 11.63 22.17
C HIS A 214 12.88 10.42 21.38
N THR A 215 11.58 10.40 21.16
CA THR A 215 10.93 9.42 20.27
C THR A 215 11.22 9.73 18.81
N ILE A 216 11.06 8.74 17.91
CA ILE A 216 11.05 9.00 16.46
C ILE A 216 9.89 9.96 16.19
N ASN A 217 10.20 11.24 16.08
CA ASN A 217 9.21 12.26 15.85
C ASN A 217 8.75 12.16 14.40
N LEU A 218 7.49 11.75 14.22
CA LEU A 218 6.82 11.81 12.94
C LEU A 218 7.01 13.22 12.38
N ARG A 219 7.67 13.35 11.24
CA ARG A 219 7.75 14.64 10.55
C ARG A 219 6.32 15.04 10.25
N ARG A 220 5.87 16.15 10.85
CA ARG A 220 4.49 16.67 10.73
C ARG A 220 4.13 16.92 9.27
N LEU A 221 3.67 15.89 8.56
CA LEU A 221 2.53 16.10 7.69
C LEU A 221 1.34 16.21 8.63
N ASN A 222 0.55 17.27 8.47
CA ASN A 222 -0.73 17.43 9.17
C ASN A 222 -1.76 16.42 8.61
N TRP A 223 -1.45 15.13 8.77
CA TRP A 223 -2.30 14.02 8.39
C TRP A 223 -3.66 14.08 9.09
N THR A 224 -3.80 14.82 10.19
CA THR A 224 -5.07 15.10 10.84
C THR A 224 -6.07 15.78 9.90
N CYS A 225 -5.66 16.75 9.09
CA CYS A 225 -6.53 17.43 8.14
C CYS A 225 -6.97 16.51 6.99
N CYS A 226 -6.07 15.65 6.52
CA CYS A 226 -6.43 14.62 5.53
C CYS A 226 -7.30 13.52 6.15
N ALA A 227 -6.98 13.08 7.37
CA ALA A 227 -7.73 12.07 8.10
C ALA A 227 -9.15 12.54 8.39
N GLU A 228 -9.36 13.80 8.77
CA GLU A 228 -10.70 14.41 8.92
C GLU A 228 -11.51 14.32 7.63
N LYS A 229 -10.90 14.62 6.48
CA LYS A 229 -11.57 14.52 5.17
C LYS A 229 -11.79 13.08 4.71
N TYR A 230 -10.96 12.15 5.18
CA TYR A 230 -11.12 10.70 4.97
C TYR A 230 -12.11 10.06 5.96
N HIS A 231 -12.35 10.68 7.12
CA HIS A 231 -13.17 10.15 8.22
C HIS A 231 -14.63 9.96 7.81
N ASP A 232 -15.16 10.81 6.94
CA ASP A 232 -16.51 10.67 6.41
C ASP A 232 -16.66 9.47 5.44
N THR A 233 -15.55 8.83 5.05
CA THR A 233 -15.53 7.80 3.99
C THR A 233 -14.74 6.53 4.34
N CYS A 234 -14.06 6.45 5.50
CA CYS A 234 -13.09 5.39 5.79
C CYS A 234 -13.19 4.80 7.20
N SER A 235 -12.91 3.49 7.28
CA SER A 235 -12.57 2.82 8.53
C SER A 235 -11.06 2.98 8.79
N PHE A 236 -10.67 3.50 9.97
CA PHE A 236 -9.26 3.63 10.36
C PHE A 236 -8.75 2.32 10.96
N ILE A 237 -7.67 1.76 10.37
CA ILE A 237 -6.97 0.61 10.93
C ILE A 237 -5.54 1.05 11.30
N SER A 238 -5.37 1.50 12.55
CA SER A 238 -4.07 1.69 13.17
C SER A 238 -3.59 0.33 13.72
N LYS A 239 -2.85 -0.44 12.93
CA LYS A 239 -2.20 -1.66 13.40
C LYS A 239 -0.69 -1.46 13.41
N GLY A 240 -0.14 -1.21 14.60
CA GLY A 240 1.29 -1.31 14.82
C GLY A 240 1.71 -2.77 14.64
N ILE A 241 2.40 -3.07 13.55
CA ILE A 241 3.09 -4.36 13.42
C ILE A 241 4.29 -4.29 14.39
N PRO A 242 4.38 -5.22 15.37
CA PRO A 242 5.43 -5.17 16.40
C PRO A 242 6.86 -5.21 15.86
#